data_AF-A0A417YGJ7-F1
#
_entry.id   AF-A0A417YGJ7-F1
#
_cell.length_a   1.000
_cell.length_b   1.000
_cell.length_c   1.000
_cell.angle_alpha   90.00
_cell.angle_beta   90.00
_cell.angle_gamma   90.00
#
_symmetry.space_group_name_H-M   'P 1'
#
loop_
_entity.id
_entity.type
_entity.pdbx_description
1 polymer ?
#
loop_
_entity_poly.entity_id
_entity_poly.type
_entity_poly.pdbx_seq_one_letter_code
_entity_poly.pdbx_strand_id
1 'polypeptide(L)'
;MSAILNQIKEMVSKNINVEVHNTPQYGKYPVVVRDNSTSITSGWELLYKIDKSKFNGRAMDYFGHFSEVRIPQFNNLYTLVQQVYSQFKQGVNVEQRYDTNFATYQPNEKLWFTALERKNGVNIKLTITDDASPLHLLSINFFITISNETNQPYLVGYDSAYNQQADVFVDRYNAQMLPKKKRYVPIYKNDGISTIKAAGQVNQQGLVQIDEVTTDIVYLQETSNERQLLASVYEKAIIEIVLEKSNELFTSNESGSNWNNQIPSNSPFNMQQPVNAFNNVQSNTAPNAFTQNMVPTGNVF
;
A
#
# COMPACT_ATOMS: atom_id res chain seq x y z
N MET A 1 25.69 8.90 11.52
CA MET A 1 24.43 8.39 10.91
C MET A 1 24.09 6.96 11.35
N SER A 2 25.05 6.05 11.58
CA SER A 2 24.74 4.66 11.98
C SER A 2 24.18 4.50 13.42
N ALA A 3 24.56 5.36 14.37
CA ALA A 3 24.09 5.25 15.77
C ALA A 3 22.59 5.56 15.94
N ILE A 4 22.09 6.63 15.32
CA ILE A 4 20.68 7.05 15.40
C ILE A 4 19.77 5.99 14.75
N LEU A 5 20.17 5.46 13.59
CA LEU A 5 19.44 4.39 12.92
C LEU A 5 19.35 3.14 13.81
N ASN A 6 20.45 2.75 14.46
CA ASN A 6 20.45 1.60 15.36
C ASN A 6 19.59 1.84 16.61
N GLN A 7 19.61 3.05 17.17
CA GLN A 7 18.74 3.42 18.30
C GLN A 7 17.26 3.35 17.93
N ILE A 8 16.88 3.87 16.75
CA ILE A 8 15.48 3.79 16.29
C ILE A 8 15.08 2.32 16.07
N LYS A 9 15.94 1.51 15.43
CA LYS A 9 15.68 0.07 15.24
C LYS A 9 15.49 -0.66 16.56
N GLU A 10 16.36 -0.39 17.54
CA GLU A 10 16.28 -1.01 18.86
C GLU A 10 15.01 -0.58 19.61
N MET A 11 14.67 0.71 19.56
CA MET A 11 13.44 1.22 20.17
C MET A 11 12.20 0.59 19.52
N VAL A 12 12.13 0.60 18.18
CA VAL A 12 11.01 -0.01 17.43
C VAL A 12 10.91 -1.50 17.76
N SER A 13 12.02 -2.24 17.70
CA SER A 13 12.02 -3.70 17.93
C SER A 13 11.54 -4.09 19.33
N LYS A 14 11.87 -3.30 20.35
CA LYS A 14 11.38 -3.53 21.72
C LYS A 14 9.90 -3.21 21.89
N ASN A 15 9.39 -2.26 21.10
CA ASN A 15 8.09 -1.63 21.26
C ASN A 15 7.03 -2.10 20.25
N ILE A 16 7.32 -3.12 19.44
CA ILE A 16 6.33 -3.72 18.53
C ILE A 16 6.17 -5.22 18.77
N ASN A 17 4.98 -5.72 18.48
CA ASN A 17 4.72 -7.14 18.30
C ASN A 17 4.38 -7.40 16.83
N VAL A 18 4.97 -8.44 16.23
CA VAL A 18 4.79 -8.77 14.81
C VAL A 18 4.17 -10.15 14.68
N GLU A 19 3.00 -10.20 14.05
CA GLU A 19 2.25 -11.43 13.77
C GLU A 19 2.19 -11.65 12.25
N VAL A 20 2.84 -12.71 11.78
CA VAL A 20 2.82 -13.12 10.37
C VAL A 20 1.72 -14.16 10.19
N HIS A 21 0.70 -13.85 9.38
CA HIS A 21 -0.41 -14.78 9.15
C HIS A 21 0.03 -15.86 8.16
N ASN A 22 -0.18 -17.13 8.51
CA ASN A 22 0.22 -18.27 7.68
C ASN A 22 -0.59 -18.42 6.39
N THR A 23 -1.78 -17.82 6.33
CA THR A 23 -2.69 -17.95 5.19
C THR A 23 -2.53 -16.75 4.26
N PRO A 24 -2.05 -16.94 3.01
CA PRO A 24 -1.94 -15.85 2.05
C PRO A 24 -3.32 -15.35 1.63
N GLN A 25 -3.47 -14.04 1.53
CA GLN A 25 -4.63 -13.34 0.98
C GLN A 25 -4.25 -12.75 -0.37
N TYR A 26 -4.91 -13.19 -1.43
CA TYR A 26 -4.61 -12.76 -2.81
C TYR A 26 -3.12 -12.95 -3.20
N GLY A 27 -2.51 -14.04 -2.72
CA GLY A 27 -1.10 -14.36 -2.98
C GLY A 27 -0.10 -13.63 -2.08
N LYS A 28 -0.56 -12.80 -1.13
CA LYS A 28 0.30 -12.06 -0.19
C LYS A 28 0.07 -12.49 1.24
N TYR A 29 1.12 -12.55 2.06
CA TYR A 29 1.04 -12.87 3.48
C TYR A 29 0.74 -11.60 4.28
N PRO A 30 -0.40 -11.53 4.97
CA PRO A 30 -0.70 -10.43 5.90
C PRO A 30 0.28 -10.47 7.08
N VAL A 31 0.90 -9.34 7.40
CA VAL A 31 1.73 -9.19 8.60
C VAL A 31 1.21 -8.03 9.42
N VAL A 32 0.77 -8.30 10.63
CA VAL A 32 0.24 -7.31 11.57
C VAL A 32 1.36 -6.88 12.51
N VAL A 33 1.64 -5.59 12.55
CA VAL A 33 2.57 -4.98 13.49
C VAL A 33 1.78 -4.17 14.50
N ARG A 34 1.77 -4.58 15.75
CA ARG A 34 1.06 -3.89 16.84
C ARG A 34 2.05 -3.10 17.70
N ASP A 35 1.73 -1.85 17.97
CA ASP A 35 2.43 -1.03 18.95
C ASP A 35 2.13 -1.56 20.37
N ASN A 36 3.17 -1.97 21.11
CA ASN A 36 3.07 -2.44 22.50
C ASN A 36 3.72 -1.46 23.51
N SER A 37 4.12 -0.28 23.05
CA SER A 37 4.70 0.77 23.89
C SER A 37 3.68 1.40 24.84
N THR A 38 4.18 2.21 25.76
CA THR A 38 3.37 3.09 26.62
C THR A 38 3.13 4.47 25.98
N SER A 39 2.88 4.51 24.67
CA SER A 39 2.68 5.75 23.88
C SER A 39 1.20 6.03 23.59
N ILE A 40 0.90 7.18 22.97
CA ILE A 40 -0.46 7.52 22.51
C ILE A 40 -1.01 6.57 21.43
N THR A 41 -0.12 5.83 20.75
CA THR A 41 -0.49 4.86 19.71
C THR A 41 -0.50 3.42 20.23
N SER A 42 -0.43 3.21 21.54
CA SER A 42 -0.48 1.87 22.14
C SER A 42 -1.70 1.09 21.63
N GLY A 43 -1.45 -0.13 21.16
CA GLY A 43 -2.47 -1.00 20.56
C GLY A 43 -2.82 -0.71 19.10
N TRP A 44 -2.28 0.35 18.49
CA TRP A 44 -2.45 0.60 17.05
C TRP A 44 -1.76 -0.48 16.24
N GLU A 45 -2.31 -0.80 15.08
CA GLU A 45 -1.80 -1.87 14.22
C GLU A 45 -1.50 -1.34 12.82
N LEU A 46 -0.36 -1.73 12.26
CA LEU A 46 -0.03 -1.59 10.85
C LEU A 46 -0.13 -2.95 10.16
N LEU A 47 -0.78 -3.00 9.01
CA LEU A 47 -0.83 -4.19 8.18
C LEU A 47 0.11 -4.05 6.99
N TYR A 48 1.04 -4.98 6.88
CA TYR A 48 1.87 -5.17 5.69
C TYR A 48 1.37 -6.36 4.87
N LYS A 49 1.58 -6.30 3.55
CA LYS A 49 1.23 -7.39 2.62
C LYS A 49 2.50 -7.88 1.95
N ILE A 50 3.08 -8.93 2.50
CA ILE A 50 4.39 -9.43 2.12
C ILE A 50 4.27 -10.50 1.04
N ASP A 51 5.09 -10.38 0.00
CA ASP A 51 5.22 -11.39 -1.04
C ASP A 51 6.36 -12.35 -0.71
N LYS A 52 6.18 -13.64 -0.99
CA LYS A 52 7.28 -14.60 -1.00
C LYS A 52 7.95 -14.56 -2.37
N SER A 53 9.22 -14.15 -2.40
CA SER A 53 10.02 -14.07 -3.62
C SER A 53 10.07 -15.42 -4.32
N LYS A 54 9.78 -15.41 -5.63
CA LYS A 54 9.88 -16.61 -6.49
C LYS A 54 11.33 -17.03 -6.76
N PHE A 55 12.29 -16.13 -6.56
CA PHE A 55 13.70 -16.36 -6.91
C PHE A 55 14.51 -17.01 -5.79
N ASN A 56 14.21 -16.69 -4.54
CA ASN A 56 15.00 -17.14 -3.39
C ASN A 56 14.15 -17.49 -2.15
N GLY A 57 12.82 -17.51 -2.28
CA GLY A 57 11.91 -17.82 -1.18
C GLY A 57 11.85 -16.77 -0.06
N ARG A 58 12.61 -15.68 -0.17
CA ARG A 58 12.67 -14.62 0.86
C ARG A 58 11.45 -13.72 0.81
N ALA A 59 11.09 -13.18 1.96
CA ALA A 59 10.11 -12.12 2.09
C ALA A 59 10.53 -10.87 1.33
N MET A 60 9.58 -10.29 0.60
CA MET A 60 9.74 -9.04 -0.14
C MET A 60 8.49 -8.18 0.04
N ASP A 61 8.70 -6.89 0.24
CA ASP A 61 7.65 -5.87 0.11
C ASP A 61 7.98 -4.96 -1.07
N TYR A 62 7.21 -5.07 -2.15
CA TYR A 62 7.36 -4.23 -3.33
C TYR A 62 7.04 -2.76 -3.08
N PHE A 63 6.09 -2.49 -2.17
CA PHE A 63 5.61 -1.15 -1.91
C PHE A 63 6.52 -0.45 -0.89
N GLY A 64 7.08 -1.22 0.03
CA GLY A 64 7.94 -0.72 1.09
C GLY A 64 7.21 0.26 1.99
N HIS A 65 5.91 0.02 2.23
CA HIS A 65 5.08 0.79 3.14
C HIS A 65 3.87 -0.04 3.61
N PHE A 66 3.30 0.31 4.76
CA PHE A 66 2.09 -0.37 5.27
C PHE A 66 0.88 -0.11 4.35
N SER A 67 -0.06 -1.08 4.34
CA SER A 67 -1.28 -1.05 3.52
C SER A 67 -2.52 -0.59 4.28
N GLU A 68 -2.54 -0.74 5.60
CA GLU A 68 -3.68 -0.40 6.46
C GLU A 68 -3.16 -0.03 7.84
N VAL A 69 -3.80 0.94 8.49
CA VAL A 69 -3.66 1.24 9.91
C VAL A 69 -4.97 0.94 10.62
N ARG A 70 -4.90 0.31 11.79
CA ARG A 70 -6.04 0.09 12.68
C ARG A 70 -5.82 0.86 13.97
N ILE A 71 -6.83 1.64 14.35
CA ILE A 71 -6.81 2.53 15.50
C ILE A 71 -7.90 2.06 16.45
N PRO A 72 -7.55 1.36 17.55
CA PRO A 72 -8.50 1.11 18.63
C PRO A 72 -8.81 2.40 19.39
N GLN A 73 -9.93 2.40 20.10
CA GLN A 73 -10.39 3.54 20.91
C GLN A 73 -10.50 4.83 20.08
N PHE A 74 -10.92 4.70 18.82
CA PHE A 74 -10.92 5.78 17.85
C PHE A 74 -11.83 6.94 18.25
N ASN A 75 -12.90 6.70 19.03
CA ASN A 75 -13.81 7.76 19.46
C ASN A 75 -13.10 8.93 20.17
N ASN A 76 -12.02 8.65 20.91
CA ASN A 76 -11.20 9.69 21.54
C ASN A 76 -10.50 10.57 20.50
N LEU A 77 -9.88 9.94 19.49
CA LEU A 77 -9.22 10.65 18.40
C LEU A 77 -10.25 11.39 17.53
N TYR A 78 -11.39 10.78 17.26
CA TYR A 78 -12.49 11.39 16.53
C TYR A 78 -12.98 12.68 17.21
N THR A 79 -13.14 12.65 18.53
CA THR A 79 -13.51 13.84 19.32
C THR A 79 -12.48 14.96 19.17
N LEU A 80 -11.18 14.64 19.22
CA LEU A 80 -10.11 15.61 18.99
C LEU A 80 -10.16 16.20 17.57
N VAL A 81 -10.40 15.36 16.56
CA VAL A 81 -10.54 15.81 15.16
C VAL A 81 -11.73 16.76 15.02
N GLN A 82 -12.87 16.48 15.65
CA GLN A 82 -14.05 17.35 15.66
C GLN A 82 -13.78 18.68 16.39
N GLN A 83 -13.04 18.65 17.49
CA GLN A 83 -12.63 19.87 18.20
C GLN A 83 -11.73 20.76 17.32
N VAL A 84 -10.74 20.17 16.66
CA VAL A 84 -9.85 20.87 15.71
C VAL A 84 -10.66 21.48 14.56
N TYR A 85 -11.62 20.74 14.01
CA TYR A 85 -12.52 21.26 12.98
C TYR A 85 -13.31 22.48 13.47
N SER A 86 -13.90 22.38 14.66
CA SER A 86 -14.71 23.44 15.25
C SER A 86 -13.87 24.71 15.49
N GLN A 87 -12.69 24.57 16.10
CA GLN A 87 -11.75 25.68 16.31
C GLN A 87 -11.33 26.35 15.00
N PHE A 88 -11.03 25.55 13.98
CA PHE A 88 -10.65 26.06 12.65
C PHE A 88 -11.79 26.84 12.00
N LYS A 89 -13.02 26.33 12.04
CA LYS A 89 -14.18 27.06 11.49
C LYS A 89 -14.58 28.29 12.29
N GLN A 90 -14.18 28.37 13.56
CA GLN A 90 -14.33 29.58 14.39
C GLN A 90 -13.20 30.61 14.17
N GLY A 91 -12.19 30.31 13.35
CA GLY A 91 -11.09 31.22 13.05
C GLY A 91 -9.96 31.23 14.10
N VAL A 92 -9.94 30.27 15.02
CA VAL A 92 -8.91 30.19 16.08
C VAL A 92 -7.55 29.88 15.46
N ASN A 93 -6.58 30.80 15.59
CA ASN A 93 -5.22 30.66 15.04
C ASN A 93 -5.19 30.37 13.53
N VAL A 94 -6.21 30.81 12.79
CA VAL A 94 -6.28 30.63 11.34
C VAL A 94 -5.47 31.71 10.65
N GLU A 95 -4.50 31.26 9.86
CA GLU A 95 -3.67 32.08 9.00
C GLU A 95 -4.09 31.88 7.54
N GLN A 96 -4.07 32.96 6.76
CA GLN A 96 -4.23 32.86 5.32
C GLN A 96 -2.87 32.54 4.68
N ARG A 97 -2.78 31.41 3.99
CA ARG A 97 -1.58 30.98 3.28
C ARG A 97 -1.91 30.80 1.80
N TYR A 98 -1.34 31.67 0.96
CA TYR A 98 -1.66 31.77 -0.47
C TYR A 98 -3.16 31.99 -0.70
N ASP A 99 -3.86 30.97 -1.21
CA ASP A 99 -5.26 30.95 -1.59
C ASP A 99 -6.13 30.11 -0.62
N THR A 100 -5.58 29.73 0.54
CA THR A 100 -6.28 28.86 1.50
C THR A 100 -6.03 29.25 2.95
N ASN A 101 -6.97 28.89 3.82
CA ASN A 101 -6.86 29.04 5.26
C ASN A 101 -6.14 27.83 5.86
N PHE A 102 -5.28 28.10 6.83
CA PHE A 102 -4.39 27.12 7.44
C PHE A 102 -4.31 27.38 8.95
N ALA A 103 -4.26 26.31 9.74
CA ALA A 103 -3.95 26.42 11.17
C ALA A 103 -3.26 25.16 11.67
N THR A 104 -2.55 25.30 12.79
CA THR A 104 -1.93 24.17 13.50
C THR A 104 -2.41 24.13 14.94
N TYR A 105 -2.69 22.93 15.43
CA TYR A 105 -3.17 22.70 16.78
C TYR A 105 -2.37 21.58 17.43
N GLN A 106 -1.98 21.79 18.67
CA GLN A 106 -1.23 20.82 19.45
C GLN A 106 -1.93 20.65 20.81
N PRO A 107 -2.98 19.81 20.89
CA PRO A 107 -3.75 19.64 22.12
C PRO A 107 -2.91 19.02 23.26
N ASN A 108 -1.82 18.34 22.92
CA ASN A 108 -0.81 17.84 23.84
C ASN A 108 0.54 17.70 23.11
N GLU A 109 1.61 17.38 23.86
CA GLU A 109 2.96 17.22 23.27
C GLU A 109 3.09 15.99 22.35
N LYS A 110 2.09 15.10 22.33
CA LYS A 110 2.13 13.80 21.66
C LYS A 110 1.45 13.77 20.29
N LEU A 111 0.59 14.75 19.99
CA LEU A 111 -0.16 14.84 18.75
C LEU A 111 -0.09 16.26 18.17
N TRP A 112 0.19 16.34 16.87
CA TRP A 112 0.14 17.58 16.11
C TRP A 112 -0.94 17.50 15.02
N PHE A 113 -1.81 18.49 14.97
CA PHE A 113 -2.84 18.62 13.96
C PHE A 113 -2.54 19.82 13.05
N THR A 114 -2.77 19.63 11.76
CA THR A 114 -2.71 20.69 10.75
C THR A 114 -4.01 20.72 9.98
N ALA A 115 -4.76 21.82 10.09
CA ALA A 115 -5.99 22.04 9.36
C ALA A 115 -5.71 22.90 8.13
N LEU A 116 -6.26 22.50 6.99
CA LEU A 116 -6.15 23.20 5.72
C LEU A 116 -7.52 23.25 5.06
N GLU A 117 -7.94 24.44 4.67
CA GLU A 117 -9.17 24.60 3.91
C GLU A 117 -9.02 24.04 2.50
N ARG A 118 -10.02 23.27 2.09
CA ARG A 118 -10.13 22.69 0.75
C ARG A 118 -11.49 23.02 0.17
N LYS A 119 -11.64 22.82 -1.13
CA LYS A 119 -12.94 22.93 -1.79
C LYS A 119 -13.94 22.03 -1.07
N ASN A 120 -15.00 22.64 -0.54
CA ASN A 120 -16.11 22.01 0.19
C ASN A 120 -15.79 21.43 1.58
N GLY A 121 -14.62 21.68 2.17
CA GLY A 121 -14.34 21.10 3.48
C GLY A 121 -13.00 21.48 4.08
N VAL A 122 -12.63 20.76 5.12
CA VAL A 122 -11.37 20.95 5.85
C VAL A 122 -10.62 19.63 5.87
N ASN A 123 -9.39 19.65 5.40
CA ASN A 123 -8.46 18.55 5.57
C ASN A 123 -7.70 18.75 6.88
N ILE A 124 -7.81 17.79 7.79
CA ILE A 124 -7.15 17.77 9.10
C ILE A 124 -6.13 16.65 9.08
N LYS A 125 -4.85 17.01 9.02
CA LYS A 125 -3.73 16.08 9.11
C LYS A 125 -3.32 15.91 10.57
N LEU A 126 -3.49 14.70 11.10
CA LEU A 126 -2.85 14.24 12.32
C LEU A 126 -1.40 13.85 12.03
N THR A 127 -0.48 14.18 12.94
CA THR A 127 0.89 13.67 12.98
C THR A 127 1.21 13.26 14.40
N ILE A 128 1.69 12.03 14.59
CA ILE A 128 2.14 11.52 15.90
C ILE A 128 3.48 12.18 16.24
N THR A 129 3.56 12.88 17.37
CA THR A 129 4.79 13.50 17.88
C THR A 129 5.28 12.87 19.18
N ASP A 130 4.65 11.78 19.63
CA ASP A 130 5.09 11.00 20.78
C ASP A 130 6.40 10.25 20.47
N ASP A 131 7.51 10.63 21.09
CA ASP A 131 8.83 10.01 20.87
C ASP A 131 8.90 8.56 21.38
N ALA A 132 8.02 8.18 22.32
CA ALA A 132 7.94 6.82 22.82
C ALA A 132 7.23 5.86 21.85
N SER A 133 6.57 6.40 20.82
CA SER A 133 5.82 5.61 19.86
C SER A 133 6.74 5.01 18.79
N PRO A 134 6.64 3.71 18.48
CA PRO A 134 7.25 3.14 17.28
C PRO A 134 6.61 3.68 15.99
N LEU A 135 5.46 4.35 16.09
CA LEU A 135 4.74 5.01 15.01
C LEU A 135 4.99 6.53 14.97
N HIS A 136 6.09 7.00 15.57
CA HIS A 136 6.48 8.40 15.57
C HIS A 136 6.49 8.98 14.14
N LEU A 137 5.88 10.17 13.97
CA LEU A 137 5.67 10.88 12.70
C LEU A 137 4.78 10.17 11.68
N LEU A 138 4.10 9.08 12.05
CA LEU A 138 2.96 8.60 11.28
C LEU A 138 1.94 9.72 11.15
N SER A 139 1.45 9.91 9.93
CA SER A 139 0.47 10.95 9.64
C SER A 139 -0.77 10.39 8.99
N ILE A 140 -1.93 10.91 9.39
CA ILE A 140 -3.25 10.49 8.90
C ILE A 140 -4.03 11.73 8.50
N ASN A 141 -4.63 11.71 7.31
CA ASN A 141 -5.46 12.81 6.84
C ASN A 141 -6.95 12.48 7.03
N PHE A 142 -7.65 13.30 7.81
CA PHE A 142 -9.09 13.26 7.96
C PHE A 142 -9.70 14.39 7.13
N PHE A 143 -10.79 14.12 6.40
CA PHE A 143 -11.47 15.14 5.63
C PHE A 143 -12.90 15.33 6.14
N ILE A 144 -13.20 16.51 6.65
CA ILE A 144 -14.53 16.87 7.13
C ILE A 144 -15.20 17.80 6.13
N THR A 145 -16.39 17.43 5.69
CA THR A 145 -17.26 18.22 4.80
C THR A 145 -18.63 18.38 5.44
N ILE A 146 -19.46 19.26 4.90
CA ILE A 146 -20.84 19.45 5.34
C ILE A 146 -21.72 18.45 4.58
N SER A 147 -22.61 17.75 5.29
CA SER A 147 -23.60 16.86 4.68
C SER A 147 -24.66 17.68 3.95
N ASN A 148 -24.98 17.30 2.72
CA ASN A 148 -26.07 17.92 1.95
C ASN A 148 -27.46 17.62 2.55
N GLU A 149 -27.58 16.55 3.34
CA GLU A 149 -28.86 16.10 3.89
C GLU A 149 -29.17 16.76 5.24
N THR A 150 -28.18 16.83 6.13
CA THR A 150 -28.36 17.31 7.50
C THR A 150 -27.77 18.70 7.74
N ASN A 151 -27.01 19.23 6.78
CA ASN A 151 -26.22 20.46 6.91
C ASN A 151 -25.27 20.45 8.12
N GLN A 152 -24.87 19.25 8.60
CA GLN A 152 -23.94 19.06 9.70
C GLN A 152 -22.57 18.60 9.19
N PRO A 153 -21.47 18.93 9.89
CA PRO A 153 -20.15 18.42 9.56
C PRO A 153 -20.11 16.90 9.75
N TYR A 154 -19.49 16.20 8.81
CA TYR A 154 -19.24 14.75 8.91
C TYR A 154 -17.85 14.40 8.35
N LEU A 155 -17.26 13.36 8.92
CA LEU A 155 -15.98 12.81 8.47
C LEU A 155 -16.21 11.88 7.27
N VAL A 156 -15.59 12.20 6.14
CA VAL A 156 -15.72 11.40 4.92
C VAL A 156 -15.12 10.01 5.12
N GLY A 157 -15.90 8.99 4.77
CA GLY A 157 -15.50 7.58 4.91
C GLY A 157 -15.64 7.03 6.33
N TYR A 158 -16.17 7.80 7.28
CA TYR A 158 -16.35 7.34 8.66
C TYR A 158 -17.17 6.06 8.75
N ASP A 159 -18.33 5.98 8.10
CA ASP A 159 -19.22 4.81 8.20
C ASP A 159 -18.64 3.53 7.58
N SER A 160 -17.73 3.66 6.61
CA SER A 160 -17.09 2.51 5.96
C SER A 160 -15.78 2.08 6.63
N ALA A 161 -15.17 2.96 7.43
CA ALA A 161 -13.89 2.73 8.07
C ALA A 161 -14.00 2.54 9.59
N TYR A 162 -15.07 3.02 10.24
CA TYR A 162 -15.25 2.97 11.68
C TYR A 162 -16.27 1.91 12.10
N ASN A 163 -15.85 0.98 12.96
CA ASN A 163 -16.73 0.07 13.66
C ASN A 163 -17.03 0.63 15.05
N GLN A 164 -18.24 1.16 15.23
CA GLN A 164 -18.69 1.75 16.50
C GLN A 164 -18.76 0.73 17.65
N GLN A 165 -19.15 -0.51 17.35
CA GLN A 165 -19.32 -1.55 18.38
C GLN A 165 -17.97 -1.98 18.97
N ALA A 166 -16.93 -2.02 18.13
CA ALA A 166 -15.57 -2.36 18.56
C ALA A 166 -14.73 -1.14 18.96
N ASP A 167 -15.21 0.07 18.66
CA ASP A 167 -14.45 1.33 18.71
C ASP A 167 -13.10 1.21 17.96
N VAL A 168 -13.16 0.73 16.72
CA VAL A 168 -11.97 0.54 15.86
C VAL A 168 -12.17 1.24 14.54
N PHE A 169 -11.20 2.08 14.17
CA PHE A 169 -11.12 2.71 12.86
C PHE A 169 -10.03 2.06 12.01
N VAL A 170 -10.36 1.80 10.74
CA VAL A 170 -9.48 1.12 9.78
C VAL A 170 -9.27 2.03 8.58
N ASP A 171 -8.06 2.58 8.45
CA ASP A 171 -7.69 3.40 7.31
C ASP A 171 -6.70 2.70 6.38
N ARG A 172 -7.00 2.72 5.08
CA ARG A 172 -6.21 2.04 4.03
C ARG A 172 -5.48 3.01 3.11
N TYR A 173 -5.82 4.30 3.16
CA TYR A 173 -5.46 5.22 2.09
C TYR A 173 -4.89 6.55 2.57
N ASN A 174 -5.24 7.00 3.77
CA ASN A 174 -4.97 8.35 4.22
C ASN A 174 -3.77 8.45 5.18
N ALA A 175 -3.37 7.32 5.75
CA ALA A 175 -2.25 7.15 6.64
C ALA A 175 -0.95 6.87 5.86
N GLN A 176 0.13 7.51 6.29
CA GLN A 176 1.46 7.33 5.72
C GLN A 176 2.56 7.76 6.70
N MET A 177 3.67 7.03 6.70
CA MET A 177 4.97 7.49 7.23
C MET A 177 5.90 7.83 6.05
N LEU A 178 5.98 6.94 5.06
CA LEU A 178 6.65 7.11 3.78
C LEU A 178 5.67 7.65 2.71
N PRO A 179 6.03 8.66 1.90
CA PRO A 179 5.30 8.93 0.67
C PRO A 179 5.35 7.72 -0.27
N LYS A 180 4.24 7.45 -0.97
CA LYS A 180 4.14 6.32 -1.92
C LYS A 180 5.24 6.40 -2.97
N LYS A 181 5.98 5.31 -3.15
CA LYS A 181 7.00 5.19 -4.19
C LYS A 181 6.36 5.32 -5.57
N LYS A 182 6.97 6.12 -6.43
CA LYS A 182 6.59 6.19 -7.83
C LYS A 182 7.56 5.31 -8.62
N ARG A 183 7.01 4.48 -9.51
CA ARG A 183 7.78 3.65 -10.44
C ARG A 183 8.37 4.54 -11.52
N TYR A 184 9.67 4.40 -11.75
CA TYR A 184 10.34 5.02 -12.88
C TYR A 184 11.27 4.03 -13.55
N VAL A 185 11.48 4.23 -14.84
CA VAL A 185 12.44 3.48 -15.63
C VAL A 185 13.69 4.34 -15.74
N PRO A 186 14.83 3.93 -15.14
CA PRO A 186 16.07 4.68 -15.21
C PRO A 186 16.53 4.76 -16.67
N ILE A 187 16.87 5.96 -17.11
CA ILE A 187 17.43 6.21 -18.44
C ILE A 187 18.87 6.65 -18.24
N TYR A 188 19.84 5.80 -18.61
CA TYR A 188 21.25 6.17 -18.60
C TYR A 188 21.52 7.17 -19.74
N LYS A 189 21.99 8.37 -19.40
CA LYS A 189 22.48 9.37 -20.37
C LYS A 189 24.00 9.37 -20.37
N ASN A 190 24.59 9.19 -21.56
CA ASN A 190 25.95 9.68 -21.82
C ASN A 190 25.86 11.12 -22.36
N ASP A 191 26.82 11.94 -21.97
CA ASP A 191 26.86 13.40 -22.08
C ASP A 191 26.42 14.00 -23.44
N GLY A 192 25.64 15.09 -23.37
CA GLY A 192 25.70 16.15 -24.40
C GLY A 192 24.41 16.66 -25.04
N ILE A 193 23.30 15.91 -25.08
CA ILE A 193 22.04 16.38 -25.69
C ILE A 193 20.81 15.94 -24.87
N SER A 194 19.86 16.87 -24.69
CA SER A 194 18.60 16.65 -23.97
C SER A 194 17.40 16.60 -24.92
N THR A 195 16.67 15.48 -24.88
CA THR A 195 15.19 15.34 -24.99
C THR A 195 14.79 13.94 -24.52
N ILE A 196 13.56 13.77 -24.02
CA ILE A 196 13.08 12.57 -23.28
C ILE A 196 12.10 11.76 -24.13
N LYS A 197 12.37 10.46 -24.30
CA LYS A 197 11.45 9.41 -24.78
C LYS A 197 11.81 8.12 -24.03
N ALA A 198 10.85 7.49 -23.34
CA ALA A 198 11.05 6.13 -22.82
C ALA A 198 11.15 5.16 -24.00
N ALA A 199 11.92 4.07 -23.90
CA ALA A 199 12.20 3.14 -25.00
C ALA A 199 11.61 1.73 -24.76
N GLY A 200 11.11 1.13 -25.83
CA GLY A 200 10.46 -0.18 -25.88
C GLY A 200 9.63 -0.28 -27.17
N GLN A 201 9.22 -1.48 -27.59
CA GLN A 201 8.62 -1.67 -28.92
C GLN A 201 7.43 -0.74 -29.13
N VAL A 202 7.47 0.05 -30.20
CA VAL A 202 6.43 1.02 -30.52
C VAL A 202 5.24 0.27 -31.12
N ASN A 203 4.09 0.29 -30.46
CA ASN A 203 2.86 -0.22 -31.09
C ASN A 203 2.36 0.75 -32.18
N GLN A 204 1.36 0.36 -32.98
CA GLN A 204 0.82 1.19 -34.07
C GLN A 204 0.26 2.56 -33.61
N GLN A 205 0.17 2.80 -32.30
CA GLN A 205 -0.32 4.03 -31.68
C GLN A 205 0.80 4.92 -31.08
N GLY A 206 2.08 4.58 -31.28
CA GLY A 206 3.20 5.43 -30.87
C GLY A 206 3.63 5.32 -29.40
N LEU A 207 3.14 4.31 -28.67
CA LEU A 207 3.50 4.04 -27.27
C LEU A 207 4.53 2.91 -27.17
N VAL A 208 5.34 2.98 -26.12
CA VAL A 208 6.53 2.14 -25.89
C VAL A 208 6.19 0.95 -24.98
N GLN A 209 6.44 -0.27 -25.45
CA GLN A 209 6.33 -1.50 -24.65
C GLN A 209 7.65 -1.85 -23.97
N ILE A 210 7.67 -1.81 -22.64
CA ILE A 210 8.82 -2.14 -21.80
C ILE A 210 8.71 -3.59 -21.37
N ASP A 211 9.81 -4.35 -21.52
CA ASP A 211 9.95 -5.67 -20.94
C ASP A 211 10.42 -5.54 -19.49
N GLU A 212 9.49 -5.74 -18.54
CA GLU A 212 9.75 -5.67 -17.10
C GLU A 212 10.70 -6.77 -16.59
N VAL A 213 11.01 -7.80 -17.38
CA VAL A 213 11.91 -8.89 -16.99
C VAL A 213 13.38 -8.51 -17.22
N THR A 214 13.65 -7.67 -18.23
CA THR A 214 15.01 -7.30 -18.64
C THR A 214 15.37 -5.83 -18.35
N THR A 215 14.38 -5.02 -17.95
CA THR A 215 14.58 -3.60 -17.62
C THR A 215 14.56 -3.38 -16.11
N ASP A 216 15.65 -2.84 -15.56
CA ASP A 216 15.70 -2.46 -14.15
C ASP A 216 14.70 -1.35 -13.86
N ILE A 217 13.72 -1.60 -13.00
CA ILE A 217 12.76 -0.58 -12.53
C ILE A 217 13.29 0.05 -11.25
N VAL A 218 13.48 1.37 -11.26
CA VAL A 218 13.92 2.11 -10.07
C VAL A 218 12.72 2.81 -9.44
N TYR A 219 12.62 2.70 -8.13
CA TYR A 219 11.58 3.36 -7.36
C TYR A 219 12.18 4.61 -6.71
N LEU A 220 11.64 5.78 -7.06
CA LEU A 220 12.04 7.04 -6.44
C LEU A 220 11.03 7.47 -5.39
N GLN A 221 11.57 8.01 -4.32
CA GLN A 221 10.81 8.54 -3.21
C GLN A 221 11.37 9.92 -2.83
N GLU A 222 10.64 10.95 -3.24
CA GLU A 222 10.99 12.33 -2.91
C GLU A 222 10.62 12.60 -1.44
N THR A 223 11.60 13.02 -0.66
CA THR A 223 11.40 13.39 0.75
C THR A 223 11.64 14.90 0.87
N SER A 224 10.60 15.62 1.26
CA SER A 224 10.57 17.09 1.15
C SER A 224 11.06 17.83 2.39
N ASN A 225 11.20 17.16 3.54
CA ASN A 225 11.64 17.76 4.79
C ASN A 225 12.19 16.72 5.77
N GLU A 226 12.88 17.20 6.80
CA GLU A 226 13.53 16.38 7.84
C GLU A 226 12.56 15.49 8.60
N ARG A 227 11.32 15.94 8.89
CA ARG A 227 10.32 15.13 9.58
C ARG A 227 9.87 13.93 8.73
N GLN A 228 9.67 14.14 7.43
CA GLN A 228 9.39 13.03 6.51
C GLN A 228 10.57 12.07 6.39
N LEU A 229 11.81 12.59 6.44
CA LEU A 229 12.99 11.74 6.47
C LEU A 229 13.03 10.91 7.76
N LEU A 230 12.72 11.49 8.90
CA LEU A 230 12.67 10.75 10.16
C LEU A 230 11.55 9.69 10.15
N ALA A 231 10.33 10.05 9.71
CA ALA A 231 9.24 9.08 9.51
C ALA A 231 9.66 7.92 8.59
N SER A 232 10.45 8.22 7.54
CA SER A 232 10.97 7.21 6.61
C SER A 232 11.90 6.21 7.28
N VAL A 233 12.68 6.66 8.26
CA VAL A 233 13.61 5.82 9.03
C VAL A 233 12.84 4.89 9.96
N TYR A 234 11.81 5.40 10.63
CA TYR A 234 10.93 4.60 11.49
C TYR A 234 10.22 3.49 10.69
N GLU A 235 9.59 3.83 9.57
CA GLU A 235 8.89 2.82 8.76
C GLU A 235 9.85 1.79 8.16
N LYS A 236 11.06 2.20 7.74
CA LYS A 236 12.09 1.25 7.28
C LYS A 236 12.52 0.30 8.40
N ALA A 237 12.68 0.79 9.63
CA ALA A 237 13.00 -0.06 10.77
C ALA A 237 11.90 -1.12 11.01
N ILE A 238 10.61 -0.71 10.93
CA ILE A 238 9.48 -1.64 11.04
C ILE A 238 9.51 -2.68 9.92
N ILE A 239 9.68 -2.25 8.67
CA ILE A 239 9.70 -3.15 7.49
C ILE A 239 10.82 -4.17 7.60
N GLU A 240 12.02 -3.78 8.03
CA GLU A 240 13.11 -4.73 8.22
C GLU A 240 12.74 -5.85 9.19
N ILE A 241 12.13 -5.51 10.34
CA ILE A 241 11.67 -6.48 11.34
C ILE A 241 10.54 -7.36 10.76
N VAL A 242 9.62 -6.77 10.01
CA VAL A 242 8.54 -7.49 9.31
C VAL A 242 9.10 -8.52 8.33
N LEU A 243 10.09 -8.13 7.53
CA LEU A 243 10.72 -9.02 6.55
C LEU A 243 11.53 -10.12 7.25
N GLU A 244 12.24 -9.81 8.33
CA GLU A 244 12.94 -10.80 9.16
C GLU A 244 11.97 -11.84 9.72
N LYS A 245 10.89 -11.40 10.38
CA LYS A 245 9.86 -12.29 10.94
C LYS A 245 9.13 -13.12 9.87
N SER A 246 8.91 -12.53 8.69
CA SER A 246 8.32 -13.26 7.57
C SER A 246 9.26 -14.34 7.03
N ASN A 247 10.57 -14.06 6.96
CA ASN A 247 11.56 -15.05 6.54
C ASN A 247 11.68 -16.22 7.53
N GLU A 248 11.60 -15.96 8.84
CA GLU A 248 11.55 -17.01 9.86
C GLU A 248 10.40 -17.99 9.58
N LEU A 249 9.20 -17.48 9.28
CA LEU A 249 8.05 -18.30 8.92
C LEU A 249 8.24 -19.08 7.61
N PHE A 250 8.78 -18.41 6.58
CA PHE A 250 8.93 -19.03 5.27
C PHE A 250 9.96 -20.16 5.27
N THR A 251 11.02 -20.05 6.10
CA THR A 251 12.04 -21.08 6.27
C THR A 251 11.59 -22.21 7.21
N SER A 252 10.83 -21.92 8.27
CA SER A 252 10.27 -22.95 9.16
C SER A 252 9.28 -23.86 8.43
N ASN A 253 8.47 -23.29 7.52
CA ASN A 253 7.50 -24.05 6.74
C ASN A 253 8.14 -24.89 5.61
N GLU A 254 9.27 -24.46 5.05
CA GLU A 254 10.05 -25.28 4.08
C GLU A 254 10.73 -26.48 4.77
N SER A 255 11.10 -26.33 6.04
CA SER A 255 11.70 -27.40 6.85
C SER A 255 10.69 -28.49 7.26
N GLY A 256 9.39 -28.20 7.16
CA GLY A 256 8.28 -29.13 7.46
C GLY A 256 7.81 -29.97 6.27
N SER A 257 8.26 -29.67 5.05
CA SER A 257 7.97 -30.45 3.84
C SER A 257 9.03 -31.52 3.57
N ASN A 258 9.25 -32.41 4.54
CA ASN A 258 9.91 -33.70 4.32
C ASN A 258 8.87 -34.80 4.54
N TRP A 259 7.88 -34.87 3.64
CA TRP A 259 7.00 -36.02 3.55
C TRP A 259 7.83 -37.18 2.98
N ASN A 260 8.21 -38.08 3.88
CA ASN A 260 8.70 -39.42 3.61
C ASN A 260 8.10 -40.00 2.33
N ASN A 261 8.96 -40.31 1.35
CA ASN A 261 8.70 -41.37 0.38
C ASN A 261 8.63 -42.71 1.13
N GLN A 262 7.50 -43.00 1.75
CA GLN A 262 7.14 -44.37 2.09
C GLN A 262 6.34 -44.94 0.93
N ILE A 263 7.07 -45.57 0.02
CA ILE A 263 6.52 -46.53 -0.93
C ILE A 263 5.94 -47.69 -0.11
N PRO A 264 4.64 -48.00 -0.17
CA PRO A 264 4.14 -49.26 0.35
C PRO A 264 4.41 -50.34 -0.70
N SER A 265 5.29 -51.28 -0.35
CA SER A 265 5.47 -52.55 -1.06
C SER A 265 4.29 -53.51 -0.83
N ASN A 266 3.94 -54.27 -1.87
CA ASN A 266 2.94 -55.36 -2.01
C ASN A 266 1.51 -54.91 -2.36
N SER A 267 0.93 -55.31 -3.49
CA SER A 267 0.74 -56.70 -3.99
C SER A 267 0.59 -56.79 -5.54
N PRO A 268 0.65 -58.02 -6.14
CA PRO A 268 0.85 -58.25 -7.59
C PRO A 268 -0.45 -58.43 -8.40
N PHE A 269 -0.32 -58.65 -9.73
CA PHE A 269 -1.33 -58.93 -10.79
C PHE A 269 -1.87 -57.68 -11.53
N ASN A 270 -2.02 -57.61 -12.87
CA ASN A 270 -1.86 -58.56 -13.98
C ASN A 270 -1.67 -57.75 -15.29
N MET A 271 -0.87 -58.24 -16.23
CA MET A 271 -0.76 -57.69 -17.59
C MET A 271 -1.95 -58.14 -18.45
N GLN A 272 -2.60 -57.22 -19.16
CA GLN A 272 -3.27 -57.50 -20.44
C GLN A 272 -3.31 -56.24 -21.32
N GLN A 273 -3.11 -56.49 -22.61
CA GLN A 273 -2.67 -55.58 -23.68
C GLN A 273 -3.80 -54.71 -24.31
N PRO A 274 -3.48 -53.80 -25.26
CA PRO A 274 -4.29 -52.63 -25.60
C PRO A 274 -5.30 -52.89 -26.74
N VAL A 275 -6.35 -52.07 -26.82
CA VAL A 275 -7.23 -51.97 -28.01
C VAL A 275 -7.55 -50.50 -28.30
N ASN A 276 -7.13 -50.05 -29.49
CA ASN A 276 -7.53 -48.80 -30.14
C ASN A 276 -8.98 -48.87 -30.65
N ALA A 277 -9.70 -47.76 -30.63
CA ALA A 277 -10.82 -47.52 -31.53
C ALA A 277 -10.88 -46.04 -31.96
N PHE A 278 -10.56 -45.86 -33.24
CA PHE A 278 -10.75 -44.73 -34.15
C PHE A 278 -11.96 -43.80 -33.89
N ASN A 279 -11.77 -42.48 -34.03
CA ASN A 279 -12.19 -41.79 -35.25
C ASN A 279 -11.62 -40.35 -35.41
N ASN A 280 -10.99 -40.13 -36.56
CA ASN A 280 -10.64 -38.84 -37.18
C ASN A 280 -11.82 -38.37 -38.05
N VAL A 281 -12.10 -37.05 -38.11
CA VAL A 281 -12.44 -36.30 -39.35
C VAL A 281 -12.07 -34.82 -39.10
N GLN A 282 -10.95 -34.29 -39.60
CA GLN A 282 -10.68 -33.70 -40.93
C GLN A 282 -11.38 -32.36 -41.22
N SER A 283 -10.52 -31.36 -41.45
CA SER A 283 -10.74 -30.06 -42.10
C SER A 283 -11.22 -30.18 -43.55
N ASN A 284 -12.03 -29.23 -44.04
CA ASN A 284 -11.83 -28.63 -45.37
C ASN A 284 -12.72 -27.40 -45.66
N THR A 285 -12.04 -26.32 -46.05
CA THR A 285 -12.27 -25.37 -47.17
C THR A 285 -13.68 -24.91 -47.59
N ALA A 286 -13.77 -23.59 -47.80
CA ALA A 286 -14.87 -22.77 -48.32
C ALA A 286 -15.40 -23.14 -49.73
N PRO A 287 -16.49 -22.47 -50.17
CA PRO A 287 -16.39 -21.74 -51.43
C PRO A 287 -17.04 -20.33 -51.49
N ASN A 288 -16.36 -19.51 -52.28
CA ASN A 288 -16.61 -18.24 -52.98
C ASN A 288 -18.02 -17.65 -53.22
N ALA A 289 -17.99 -16.30 -53.17
CA ALA A 289 -18.47 -15.30 -54.14
C ALA A 289 -19.97 -14.95 -54.25
N PHE A 290 -20.28 -13.67 -53.98
CA PHE A 290 -20.96 -12.77 -54.93
C PHE A 290 -20.50 -11.31 -54.71
N THR A 291 -19.94 -10.73 -55.77
CA THR A 291 -19.66 -9.30 -55.98
C THR A 291 -20.90 -8.56 -56.50
N GLN A 292 -21.16 -7.32 -56.07
CA GLN A 292 -21.28 -6.15 -56.97
C GLN A 292 -21.58 -4.82 -56.23
N ASN A 293 -20.82 -3.81 -56.66
CA ASN A 293 -20.90 -2.34 -56.53
C ASN A 293 -22.27 -1.70 -56.23
N MET A 294 -22.27 -0.59 -55.48
CA MET A 294 -22.50 0.77 -56.01
C MET A 294 -22.39 1.85 -54.90
N VAL A 295 -21.71 2.95 -55.24
CA VAL A 295 -21.66 4.25 -54.52
C VAL A 295 -22.95 5.03 -54.84
N PRO A 296 -23.50 5.85 -53.91
CA PRO A 296 -23.45 7.31 -54.16
C PRO A 296 -23.27 8.20 -52.91
N THR A 297 -22.39 9.19 -53.04
CA THR A 297 -22.51 10.63 -52.69
C THR A 297 -23.45 11.12 -51.58
N GLY A 298 -22.95 12.05 -50.74
CA GLY A 298 -23.69 13.31 -50.44
C GLY A 298 -23.91 13.69 -48.96
N ASN A 299 -23.02 14.55 -48.44
CA ASN A 299 -23.25 15.89 -47.84
C ASN A 299 -24.43 16.22 -46.87
N VAL A 300 -24.08 17.13 -45.93
CA VAL A 300 -24.87 18.08 -45.08
C VAL A 300 -25.69 17.46 -43.93
N PHE A 301 -25.64 17.88 -42.66
CA PHE A 301 -25.27 19.13 -41.95
C PHE A 301 -24.45 18.83 -40.69
#